data_AF-A0A200I0C9-F1
#
_entry.id   AF-A0A200I0C9-F1
#
_cell.length_a   1.000
_cell.length_b   1.000
_cell.length_c   1.000
_cell.angle_alpha   90.00
_cell.angle_beta   90.00
_cell.angle_gamma   90.00
#
_symmetry.space_group_name_H-M   'P 1'
#
loop_
_entity.id
_entity.type
_entity.pdbx_description
1 polymer ?
#
loop_
_entity_poly.entity_id
_entity_poly.type
_entity_poly.pdbx_seq_one_letter_code
_entity_poly.pdbx_strand_id
1 'polypeptide(L)'
;TPDTPINPEDPDGPKVPGDAARENLAKDASQTIRYTGAGENTPADNVIHVKDAFTRSIKVDKVTGEIVEQTEWQPGNHVFDQVVTPEIAKYTADKVQAGGLVATVENPDVVDHVVYVQNSVPTPPRLPNTGGNPTPQPQPTPQRVVQETPRRSSRHLPKTGSKANTTAAGLATVSMAGLLGLISKRRRKED
;
A
#
# COMPACT_ATOMS: atom_id res chain seq x y z
N THR A 1 34.07 8.62 4.82
CA THR A 1 33.49 9.94 5.18
C THR A 1 34.14 10.99 4.31
N PRO A 2 33.45 12.09 3.97
CA PRO A 2 34.06 13.25 3.35
C PRO A 2 35.30 13.75 4.11
N ASP A 3 36.18 14.47 3.41
CA ASP A 3 37.41 15.10 3.94
C ASP A 3 38.45 14.16 4.58
N THR A 4 38.18 12.86 4.56
CA THR A 4 39.10 11.81 5.00
C THR A 4 40.07 11.49 3.86
N PRO A 5 41.37 11.28 4.10
CA PRO A 5 42.32 10.85 3.05
C PRO A 5 41.84 9.58 2.33
N ILE A 6 41.95 9.56 1.00
CA ILE A 6 41.61 8.38 0.19
C ILE A 6 42.62 7.26 0.43
N ASN A 7 43.88 7.62 0.72
CA ASN A 7 44.93 6.71 1.17
C ASN A 7 45.26 6.97 2.66
N PRO A 8 45.00 6.02 3.58
CA PRO A 8 45.36 6.17 4.99
C PRO A 8 46.88 6.32 5.27
N GLU A 9 47.74 5.88 4.34
CA GLU A 9 49.20 6.00 4.45
C GLU A 9 49.73 7.36 3.98
N ASP A 10 48.88 8.18 3.34
CA ASP A 10 49.21 9.52 2.85
C ASP A 10 48.18 10.54 3.38
N PRO A 11 48.37 11.07 4.60
CA PRO A 11 47.38 11.91 5.27
C PRO A 11 47.21 13.31 4.65
N ASP A 12 48.20 13.77 3.89
CA ASP A 12 48.20 15.05 3.16
C ASP A 12 47.70 14.90 1.70
N GLY A 13 47.52 13.65 1.24
CA GLY A 13 47.04 13.32 -0.10
C GLY A 13 45.56 13.62 -0.36
N PRO A 14 45.05 13.25 -1.56
CA PRO A 14 43.67 13.51 -1.97
C PRO A 14 42.64 12.99 -0.97
N LYS A 15 41.60 13.78 -0.74
CA LYS A 15 40.53 13.49 0.22
C LYS A 15 39.25 13.02 -0.47
N VAL A 16 38.46 12.22 0.23
CA VAL A 16 37.14 11.76 -0.21
C VAL A 16 36.24 12.99 -0.45
N PRO A 17 35.69 13.17 -1.67
CA PRO A 17 34.88 14.35 -2.00
C PRO A 17 33.54 14.37 -1.24
N GLY A 18 32.98 15.57 -1.07
CA GLY A 18 31.69 15.77 -0.39
C GLY A 18 30.52 15.00 -1.03
N ASP A 19 30.53 14.82 -2.35
CA ASP A 19 29.49 14.05 -3.06
C ASP A 19 29.53 12.54 -2.73
N ALA A 20 30.62 12.04 -2.13
CA ALA A 20 30.71 10.68 -1.60
C ALA A 20 29.98 10.49 -0.26
N ALA A 21 29.43 11.56 0.33
CA ALA A 21 28.62 11.49 1.53
C ALA A 21 27.31 10.70 1.27
N ARG A 22 26.81 9.97 2.27
CA ARG A 22 25.69 9.02 2.07
C ARG A 22 24.42 9.75 1.67
N GLU A 23 24.17 10.92 2.26
CA GLU A 23 23.08 11.84 1.96
C GLU A 23 23.04 12.31 0.49
N ASN A 24 24.16 12.25 -0.22
CA ASN A 24 24.25 12.59 -1.64
C ASN A 24 24.06 11.36 -2.56
N LEU A 25 24.08 10.14 -1.99
CA LEU A 25 24.07 8.85 -2.69
C LEU A 25 22.85 7.98 -2.36
N ALA A 26 22.09 8.31 -1.32
CA ALA A 26 20.85 7.65 -0.92
C ALA A 26 19.77 8.68 -0.60
N LYS A 27 18.53 8.39 -1.02
CA LYS A 27 17.33 9.15 -0.66
C LYS A 27 16.29 8.19 -0.09
N ASP A 28 15.67 8.59 1.01
CA ASP A 28 14.48 7.94 1.54
C ASP A 28 13.24 8.39 0.72
N ALA A 29 12.14 7.64 0.83
CA ALA A 29 10.85 7.98 0.25
C ALA A 29 9.73 7.75 1.27
N SER A 30 8.60 8.45 1.13
CA SER A 30 7.43 8.22 1.97
C SER A 30 6.10 8.34 1.25
N GLN A 31 5.09 7.63 1.74
CA GLN A 31 3.69 7.81 1.39
C GLN A 31 2.90 8.20 2.64
N THR A 32 2.20 9.33 2.60
CA THR A 32 1.26 9.77 3.63
C THR A 32 -0.17 9.66 3.12
N ILE A 33 -1.06 9.03 3.88
CA ILE A 33 -2.51 9.04 3.64
C ILE A 33 -3.15 9.93 4.71
N ARG A 34 -3.70 11.08 4.29
CA ARG A 34 -4.35 12.04 5.17
C ARG A 34 -5.84 11.81 5.27
N TYR A 35 -6.34 11.64 6.49
CA TYR A 35 -7.76 11.45 6.74
C TYR A 35 -8.41 12.75 7.24
N THR A 36 -9.61 13.06 6.77
CA THR A 36 -10.35 14.28 7.15
C THR A 36 -11.87 14.04 7.21
N GLY A 37 -12.60 14.85 7.97
CA GLY A 37 -14.07 14.94 7.86
C GLY A 37 -14.92 14.17 8.88
N ALA A 38 -14.32 13.35 9.76
CA ALA A 38 -15.06 12.58 10.78
C ALA A 38 -15.07 13.23 12.19
N GLY A 39 -14.69 14.52 12.28
CA GLY A 39 -14.53 15.25 13.55
C GLY A 39 -13.50 14.58 14.46
N GLU A 40 -13.81 14.46 15.76
CA GLU A 40 -12.98 13.75 16.75
C GLU A 40 -12.73 12.27 16.43
N ASN A 41 -13.49 11.66 15.51
CA ASN A 41 -13.27 10.27 15.07
C ASN A 41 -12.36 10.17 13.84
N THR A 42 -11.81 11.29 13.35
CA THR A 42 -10.90 11.29 12.20
C THR A 42 -9.62 10.51 12.56
N PRO A 43 -9.25 9.46 11.80
CA PRO A 43 -8.02 8.72 12.04
C PRO A 43 -6.78 9.61 11.89
N ALA A 44 -5.71 9.26 12.59
CA ALA A 44 -4.40 9.86 12.34
C ALA A 44 -3.89 9.51 10.93
N ASP A 45 -3.07 10.39 10.35
CA ASP A 45 -2.38 10.14 9.08
C ASP A 45 -1.63 8.79 9.12
N ASN A 46 -1.77 7.98 8.06
CA ASN A 46 -0.98 6.77 7.89
C ASN A 46 0.26 7.11 7.06
N VAL A 47 1.45 6.93 7.63
CA VAL A 47 2.73 7.24 6.98
C VAL A 47 3.57 5.97 6.83
N ILE A 48 3.95 5.66 5.60
CA ILE A 48 4.86 4.57 5.25
C ILE A 48 6.17 5.19 4.79
N HIS A 49 7.29 4.79 5.39
CA HIS A 49 8.65 5.22 5.00
C HIS A 49 9.43 4.06 4.40
N VAL A 50 10.16 4.33 3.32
CA VAL A 50 11.14 3.41 2.74
C VAL A 50 12.50 4.09 2.80
N LYS A 51 13.41 3.48 3.58
CA LYS A 51 14.77 3.97 3.74
C LYS A 51 15.65 3.55 2.58
N ASP A 52 16.56 4.43 2.14
CA ASP A 52 17.46 4.24 1.01
C ASP A 52 16.67 3.79 -0.26
N ALA A 53 15.44 4.31 -0.42
CA ALA A 53 14.50 3.95 -1.49
C ALA A 53 15.05 4.20 -2.90
N PHE A 54 15.91 5.21 -3.03
CA PHE A 54 16.67 5.50 -4.24
C PHE A 54 18.15 5.56 -3.88
N THR A 55 19.00 4.91 -4.67
CA THR A 55 20.46 4.93 -4.46
C THR A 55 21.20 5.21 -5.76
N ARG A 56 22.38 5.83 -5.66
CA ARG A 56 23.37 5.94 -6.75
C ARG A 56 24.77 5.70 -6.22
N SER A 57 25.74 5.60 -7.10
CA SER A 57 27.16 5.45 -6.73
C SER A 57 28.04 6.37 -7.55
N ILE A 58 29.19 6.73 -6.98
CA ILE A 58 30.25 7.46 -7.68
C ILE A 58 31.55 6.65 -7.65
N LYS A 59 32.43 6.89 -8.61
CA LYS A 59 33.84 6.46 -8.56
C LYS A 59 34.72 7.70 -8.49
N VAL A 60 35.74 7.62 -7.64
CA VAL A 60 36.70 8.68 -7.39
C VAL A 60 38.09 8.19 -7.80
N ASP A 61 38.82 8.99 -8.58
CA ASP A 61 40.22 8.72 -8.88
C ASP A 61 41.06 8.89 -7.61
N LYS A 62 41.91 7.91 -7.30
CA LYS A 62 42.68 7.92 -6.05
C LYS A 62 43.90 8.85 -6.07
N VAL A 63 44.33 9.29 -7.25
CA VAL A 63 45.49 10.15 -7.48
C VAL A 63 45.09 11.61 -7.56
N THR A 64 43.96 11.93 -8.21
CA THR A 64 43.47 13.33 -8.30
C THR A 64 42.41 13.68 -7.26
N GLY A 65 41.69 12.69 -6.71
CA GLY A 65 40.52 12.91 -5.85
C GLY A 65 39.25 13.32 -6.61
N GLU A 66 39.29 13.36 -7.94
CA GLU A 66 38.16 13.78 -8.78
C GLU A 66 37.15 12.65 -9.00
N ILE A 67 35.88 13.01 -9.21
CA ILE A 67 34.82 12.07 -9.55
C ILE A 67 34.89 11.75 -11.04
N VAL A 68 35.16 10.48 -11.37
CA VAL A 68 35.34 10.01 -12.75
C VAL A 68 34.10 9.32 -13.32
N GLU A 69 33.22 8.79 -12.46
CA GLU A 69 31.93 8.23 -12.85
C GLU A 69 30.87 8.53 -11.78
N GLN A 70 29.62 8.72 -12.21
CA GLN A 70 28.43 8.75 -11.35
C GLN A 70 27.34 7.93 -12.04
N THR A 71 26.67 7.04 -11.31
CA THR A 71 25.52 6.29 -11.83
C THR A 71 24.25 7.13 -11.76
N GLU A 72 23.30 6.80 -12.62
CA GLU A 72 21.91 7.20 -12.41
C GLU A 72 21.37 6.65 -11.08
N TRP A 73 20.31 7.28 -10.58
CA TRP A 73 19.56 6.81 -9.43
C TRP A 73 18.81 5.52 -9.78
N GLN A 74 18.86 4.53 -8.90
CA GLN A 74 18.19 3.24 -9.03
C GLN A 74 17.52 2.83 -7.71
N PRO A 75 16.27 2.33 -7.75
CA PRO A 75 15.34 2.45 -8.89
C PRO A 75 15.03 3.93 -9.22
N GLY A 76 14.48 4.21 -10.40
CA GLY A 76 14.05 5.58 -10.77
C GLY A 76 12.72 6.00 -10.14
N ASN A 77 11.93 5.03 -9.65
CA ASN A 77 10.68 5.24 -8.94
C ASN A 77 10.41 4.09 -7.95
N HIS A 78 9.52 4.33 -6.99
CA HIS A 78 9.05 3.35 -6.03
C HIS A 78 7.52 3.40 -5.97
N VAL A 79 6.86 2.24 -6.06
CA VAL A 79 5.41 2.11 -5.94
C VAL A 79 5.09 1.60 -4.54
N PHE A 80 4.35 2.38 -3.77
CA PHE A 80 3.89 1.98 -2.44
C PHE A 80 2.68 1.04 -2.53
N ASP A 81 2.45 0.28 -1.46
CA ASP A 81 1.22 -0.49 -1.30
C ASP A 81 0.01 0.43 -1.01
N GLN A 82 -1.19 -0.09 -1.33
CA GLN A 82 -2.45 0.49 -0.89
C GLN A 82 -2.77 0.08 0.55
N VAL A 83 -3.44 0.96 1.29
CA VAL A 83 -3.90 0.71 2.65
C VAL A 83 -5.42 0.77 2.67
N VAL A 84 -6.06 -0.18 3.38
CA VAL A 84 -7.51 -0.17 3.61
C VAL A 84 -7.88 1.03 4.50
N THR A 85 -8.81 1.84 4.03
CA THR A 85 -9.35 2.98 4.77
C THR A 85 -10.12 2.50 6.01
N PRO A 86 -9.88 3.05 7.22
CA PRO A 86 -10.64 2.71 8.41
C PRO A 86 -12.16 2.93 8.25
N GLU A 87 -12.98 1.97 8.68
CA GLU A 87 -14.43 2.17 8.73
C GLU A 87 -14.84 2.97 9.98
N ILE A 88 -15.68 3.99 9.80
CA ILE A 88 -16.14 4.85 10.89
C ILE A 88 -17.67 4.85 10.92
N ALA A 89 -18.25 4.48 12.06
CA ALA A 89 -19.69 4.39 12.21
C ALA A 89 -20.37 5.75 11.94
N LYS A 90 -21.42 5.74 11.10
CA LYS A 90 -22.16 6.91 10.60
C LYS A 90 -21.41 7.81 9.61
N TYR A 91 -20.26 7.40 9.08
CA TYR A 91 -19.56 8.09 8.00
C TYR A 91 -19.31 7.15 6.82
N THR A 92 -19.06 7.72 5.65
CA THR A 92 -18.59 7.02 4.45
C THR A 92 -17.36 7.76 3.93
N ALA A 93 -16.26 7.06 3.73
CA ALA A 93 -15.09 7.61 3.04
C ALA A 93 -15.33 7.65 1.52
N ASP A 94 -14.73 8.63 0.84
CA ASP A 94 -14.65 8.69 -0.62
C ASP A 94 -13.87 7.51 -1.23
N LYS A 95 -12.96 6.91 -0.44
CA LYS A 95 -12.08 5.79 -0.84
C LYS A 95 -12.16 4.63 0.15
N VAL A 96 -12.33 3.41 -0.34
CA VAL A 96 -12.23 2.16 0.45
C VAL A 96 -10.77 1.73 0.68
N GLN A 97 -9.88 2.09 -0.24
CA GLN A 97 -8.43 1.94 -0.09
C GLN A 97 -7.76 3.20 -0.63
N ALA A 98 -6.66 3.61 0.01
CA ALA A 98 -5.92 4.83 -0.29
C ALA A 98 -4.42 4.55 -0.36
N GLY A 99 -3.65 5.51 -0.88
CA GLY A 99 -2.27 5.26 -1.27
C GLY A 99 -2.16 4.44 -2.56
N GLY A 100 -1.09 3.65 -2.69
CA GLY A 100 -0.71 3.07 -3.98
C GLY A 100 0.02 4.05 -4.89
N LEU A 101 0.60 5.11 -4.32
CA LEU A 101 1.24 6.19 -5.05
C LEU A 101 2.65 5.81 -5.51
N VAL A 102 3.11 6.52 -6.55
CA VAL A 102 4.46 6.37 -7.12
C VAL A 102 5.32 7.55 -6.69
N ALA A 103 6.33 7.29 -5.86
CA ALA A 103 7.38 8.25 -5.57
C ALA A 103 8.48 8.19 -6.65
N THR A 104 9.12 9.32 -6.92
CA THR A 104 10.31 9.40 -7.79
C THR A 104 11.47 10.04 -7.04
N VAL A 105 12.65 10.05 -7.65
CA VAL A 105 13.86 10.67 -7.10
C VAL A 105 13.68 12.19 -6.86
N GLU A 106 12.83 12.84 -7.67
CA GLU A 106 12.49 14.26 -7.61
C GLU A 106 11.33 14.54 -6.65
N ASN A 107 10.41 13.58 -6.52
CA ASN A 107 9.25 13.65 -5.63
C ASN A 107 9.19 12.39 -4.73
N PRO A 108 10.06 12.29 -3.72
CA PRO A 108 10.18 11.11 -2.86
C PRO A 108 9.03 10.97 -1.86
N ASP A 109 8.40 12.08 -1.49
CA ASP A 109 7.34 12.15 -0.48
C ASP A 109 5.99 12.41 -1.15
N VAL A 110 5.14 11.40 -1.18
CA VAL A 110 3.84 11.42 -1.86
C VAL A 110 2.69 11.41 -0.86
N VAL A 111 1.60 12.10 -1.21
CA VAL A 111 0.44 12.27 -0.31
C VAL A 111 -0.85 11.90 -1.02
N ASP A 112 -1.62 11.00 -0.41
CA ASP A 112 -3.03 10.76 -0.75
C ASP A 112 -3.95 11.37 0.32
N HIS A 113 -5.17 11.70 -0.07
CA HIS A 113 -6.18 12.30 0.80
C HIS A 113 -7.47 11.48 0.79
N VAL A 114 -8.04 11.27 1.98
CA VAL A 114 -9.32 10.57 2.20
C VAL A 114 -10.26 11.48 2.97
N VAL A 115 -11.49 11.60 2.50
CA VAL A 115 -12.52 12.47 3.06
C VAL A 115 -13.72 11.62 3.51
N TYR A 116 -14.04 11.68 4.79
CA TYR A 116 -15.24 11.11 5.36
C TYR A 116 -16.40 12.11 5.27
N VAL A 117 -17.55 11.63 4.82
CA VAL A 117 -18.82 12.38 4.81
C VAL A 117 -19.79 11.70 5.76
N GLN A 118 -20.49 12.48 6.59
CA GLN A 118 -21.48 11.93 7.52
C GLN A 118 -22.68 11.36 6.75
N ASN A 119 -23.07 10.14 7.09
CA ASN A 119 -24.17 9.44 6.47
C ASN A 119 -25.50 10.11 6.83
N SER A 120 -26.28 10.47 5.82
CA SER A 120 -27.64 10.98 5.98
C SER A 120 -28.50 9.98 6.73
N VAL A 121 -29.16 10.40 7.81
CA VAL A 121 -30.27 9.61 8.36
C VAL A 121 -31.44 9.76 7.40
N PRO A 122 -31.98 8.68 6.80
CA PRO A 122 -33.13 8.79 5.92
C PRO A 122 -34.33 9.26 6.75
N THR A 123 -34.90 10.41 6.38
CA THR A 123 -36.11 10.94 7.00
C THR A 123 -37.25 9.93 6.78
N PRO A 124 -37.96 9.47 7.83
CA PRO A 124 -39.15 8.65 7.66
C PRO A 124 -40.16 9.37 6.75
N PRO A 125 -40.85 8.68 5.83
CA PRO A 125 -41.87 9.31 4.99
C PRO A 125 -42.92 10.02 5.85
N ARG A 126 -43.08 11.33 5.64
CA ARG A 126 -44.16 12.09 6.28
C ARG A 126 -45.48 11.60 5.69
N LEU A 127 -46.21 10.80 6.47
CA LEU A 127 -47.60 10.44 6.14
C LEU A 127 -48.40 11.74 5.90
N PRO A 128 -49.28 11.78 4.87
CA PRO A 128 -50.14 12.93 4.64
C PRO A 128 -50.95 13.23 5.89
N ASN A 129 -50.89 14.48 6.37
CA ASN A 129 -51.59 14.90 7.58
C ASN A 129 -53.09 15.12 7.28
N THR A 130 -53.84 14.04 7.09
CA THR A 130 -55.30 14.07 7.07
C THR A 130 -55.79 14.38 8.49
N GLY A 131 -56.33 15.57 8.69
CA GLY A 131 -56.74 16.04 10.01
C GLY A 131 -57.78 15.14 10.68
N GLY A 132 -57.36 14.45 11.73
CA GLY A 132 -58.21 13.63 12.60
C GLY A 132 -57.50 13.35 13.91
N ASN A 133 -58.08 13.78 15.03
CA ASN A 133 -57.58 13.51 16.38
C ASN A 133 -58.08 12.12 16.87
N PRO A 134 -57.48 11.50 17.90
CA PRO A 134 -56.68 10.31 17.74
C PRO A 134 -57.41 9.02 18.14
N THR A 135 -56.97 7.89 17.61
CA THR A 135 -57.34 6.54 18.10
C THR A 135 -56.06 5.84 18.57
N PRO A 136 -56.00 5.23 19.78
CA PRO A 136 -54.76 4.64 20.28
C PRO A 136 -54.36 3.40 19.46
N GLN A 137 -53.17 3.41 18.87
CA GLN A 137 -52.55 2.18 18.34
C GLN A 137 -51.73 1.47 19.43
N PRO A 138 -51.81 0.13 19.54
CA PRO A 138 -51.01 -0.62 20.49
C PRO A 138 -49.52 -0.62 20.12
N GLN A 139 -48.68 -0.41 21.12
CA GLN A 139 -47.22 -0.38 21.01
C GLN A 139 -46.65 -1.79 20.73
N PRO A 140 -45.76 -1.97 19.72
CA PRO A 140 -45.11 -3.25 19.49
C PRO A 140 -44.03 -3.55 20.55
N THR A 141 -44.12 -4.75 21.13
CA THR A 141 -43.15 -5.31 22.08
C THR A 141 -41.80 -5.60 21.38
N PRO A 142 -40.63 -5.33 22.01
CA PRO A 142 -39.34 -5.52 21.35
C PRO A 142 -39.01 -7.01 21.09
N GLN A 143 -38.75 -7.36 19.83
CA GLN A 143 -38.25 -8.69 19.47
C GLN A 143 -36.73 -8.77 19.59
N ARG A 144 -36.27 -9.65 20.47
CA ARG A 144 -34.85 -10.02 20.63
C ARG A 144 -34.46 -10.99 19.52
N VAL A 145 -33.65 -10.56 18.54
CA VAL A 145 -33.04 -11.49 17.58
C VAL A 145 -31.79 -12.10 18.21
N VAL A 146 -31.86 -13.41 18.46
CA VAL A 146 -30.74 -14.25 18.90
C VAL A 146 -30.03 -14.80 17.65
N GLN A 147 -28.71 -15.00 17.72
CA GLN A 147 -27.92 -15.61 16.65
C GLN A 147 -28.33 -17.07 16.41
N GLU A 148 -28.39 -17.50 15.15
CA GLU A 148 -28.42 -18.93 14.79
C GLU A 148 -27.50 -19.28 13.61
N THR A 149 -26.81 -20.41 13.77
CA THR A 149 -25.94 -21.11 12.80
C THR A 149 -25.92 -22.60 13.21
N PRO A 150 -25.69 -23.58 12.31
CA PRO A 150 -26.23 -23.77 10.95
C PRO A 150 -26.66 -25.25 10.62
N ARG A 151 -27.07 -25.51 9.35
CA ARG A 151 -27.22 -26.85 8.65
C ARG A 151 -28.59 -27.58 8.88
N ARG A 152 -29.12 -28.48 8.00
CA ARG A 152 -28.64 -29.10 6.73
C ARG A 152 -29.80 -29.64 5.83
N SER A 153 -29.68 -29.48 4.49
CA SER A 153 -30.06 -30.41 3.40
C SER A 153 -31.44 -31.13 3.33
N SER A 154 -32.21 -30.90 2.24
CA SER A 154 -32.50 -31.97 1.25
C SER A 154 -33.00 -31.43 -0.11
N ARG A 155 -32.78 -32.25 -1.15
CA ARG A 155 -32.75 -32.01 -2.61
C ARG A 155 -34.14 -32.25 -3.26
N HIS A 156 -34.54 -31.47 -4.28
CA HIS A 156 -35.32 -31.94 -5.47
C HIS A 156 -35.32 -30.87 -6.61
N LEU A 157 -35.46 -31.32 -7.87
CA LEU A 157 -35.38 -30.59 -9.17
C LEU A 157 -36.22 -31.40 -10.20
N PRO A 158 -36.52 -30.97 -11.46
CA PRO A 158 -36.45 -29.65 -12.12
C PRO A 158 -37.70 -29.30 -13.01
N LYS A 159 -37.57 -28.25 -13.85
CA LYS A 159 -38.36 -27.78 -15.05
C LYS A 159 -39.11 -26.46 -14.81
N THR A 160 -39.18 -25.47 -15.71
CA THR A 160 -38.49 -25.08 -16.97
C THR A 160 -38.81 -23.57 -17.13
N GLY A 161 -37.97 -22.64 -17.60
CA GLY A 161 -37.14 -22.55 -18.82
C GLY A 161 -37.40 -21.13 -19.41
N SER A 162 -36.62 -20.48 -20.28
CA SER A 162 -35.40 -20.80 -21.05
C SER A 162 -34.66 -19.47 -21.30
N LYS A 163 -33.32 -19.43 -21.13
CA LYS A 163 -32.35 -18.74 -22.02
C LYS A 163 -30.97 -19.38 -21.83
N ALA A 164 -30.17 -19.37 -22.89
CA ALA A 164 -28.99 -20.23 -23.03
C ALA A 164 -27.89 -19.95 -22.00
N ASN A 165 -27.32 -21.04 -21.50
CA ASN A 165 -26.18 -21.13 -20.60
C ASN A 165 -25.03 -21.84 -21.33
N THR A 166 -23.78 -21.41 -21.10
CA THR A 166 -22.64 -22.33 -20.84
C THR A 166 -21.48 -21.52 -20.27
N THR A 167 -21.20 -21.75 -18.99
CA THR A 167 -19.88 -21.54 -18.39
C THR A 167 -19.37 -22.91 -17.96
N ALA A 168 -18.21 -23.32 -18.48
CA ALA A 168 -17.39 -24.41 -17.96
C ALA A 168 -15.95 -24.10 -18.41
N ALA A 169 -15.03 -23.65 -17.55
CA ALA A 169 -14.42 -24.39 -16.44
C ALA A 169 -13.67 -25.64 -16.93
N GLY A 170 -12.32 -25.57 -17.02
CA GLY A 170 -11.51 -26.77 -17.25
C GLY A 170 -10.06 -26.57 -17.72
N LEU A 171 -9.13 -26.43 -16.76
CA LEU A 171 -7.82 -27.10 -16.70
C LEU A 171 -6.70 -26.81 -17.73
N ALA A 172 -5.48 -27.06 -17.25
CA ALA A 172 -4.20 -27.18 -17.98
C ALA A 172 -3.55 -25.84 -18.45
N THR A 173 -2.24 -25.60 -18.34
CA THR A 173 -1.11 -26.44 -17.87
C THR A 173 -0.14 -25.68 -16.95
N VAL A 174 0.56 -26.42 -16.08
CA VAL A 174 1.85 -25.99 -15.52
C VAL A 174 2.91 -26.12 -16.61
N SER A 175 3.65 -25.05 -16.89
CA SER A 175 4.86 -25.10 -17.72
C SER A 175 6.11 -24.94 -16.84
N MET A 176 6.58 -26.06 -16.30
CA MET A 176 7.84 -26.17 -15.56
C MET A 176 8.98 -26.41 -16.56
N ALA A 177 9.87 -25.43 -16.76
CA ALA A 177 11.21 -25.61 -17.35
C ALA A 177 12.07 -24.35 -17.04
N GLY A 178 13.32 -24.45 -16.57
CA GLY A 178 14.05 -25.65 -16.17
C GLY A 178 15.30 -25.30 -15.34
N LEU A 179 15.75 -26.26 -14.54
CA LEU A 179 17.00 -26.21 -13.76
C LEU A 179 18.21 -26.49 -14.65
N LEU A 180 19.29 -25.72 -14.47
CA LEU A 180 20.71 -26.09 -14.66
C LEU A 180 21.55 -24.91 -14.09
N GLY A 181 22.44 -25.04 -13.11
CA GLY A 181 22.94 -26.24 -12.44
C GLY A 181 24.42 -26.47 -12.70
N LEU A 182 25.31 -25.68 -12.09
CA LEU A 182 26.73 -26.03 -11.96
C LEU A 182 27.25 -25.70 -10.56
N ILE A 183 27.61 -26.75 -9.83
CA ILE A 183 28.36 -26.70 -8.57
C ILE A 183 29.84 -26.85 -8.92
N SER A 184 30.69 -25.92 -8.47
CA SER A 184 32.15 -26.10 -8.49
C SER A 184 32.74 -25.88 -7.09
N LYS A 185 32.78 -26.95 -6.31
CA LYS A 185 33.44 -27.01 -5.01
C LYS A 185 34.91 -27.39 -5.19
N ARG A 186 35.85 -26.56 -4.74
CA ARG A 186 37.22 -27.00 -4.44
C ARG A 186 37.74 -26.30 -3.19
N ARG A 187 38.18 -27.08 -2.19
CA ARG A 187 38.87 -26.61 -0.97
C ARG A 187 40.34 -26.99 -1.06
N ARG A 188 41.20 -26.08 -0.55
CA ARG A 188 42.55 -26.29 0.02
C ARG A 188 43.59 -27.08 -0.79
N LYS A 189 44.79 -26.48 -0.91
CA LYS A 189 45.84 -26.71 0.09
C LYS A 189 46.74 -25.48 0.24
N GLU A 190 47.24 -25.29 1.46
CA GLU A 190 48.47 -24.56 1.74
C GLU A 190 49.67 -25.41 1.31
N ASP A 191 50.67 -24.79 0.69
CA ASP A 191 52.09 -24.77 1.12
C ASP A 191 52.82 -23.68 0.30
#